data_AF-A0A2E3JRW8-F1
#
_entry.id   AF-A0A2E3JRW8-F1
#
_cell.length_a   1.000
_cell.length_b   1.000
_cell.length_c   1.000
_cell.angle_alpha   90.00
_cell.angle_beta   90.00
_cell.angle_gamma   90.00
#
_symmetry.space_group_name_H-M   'P 1'
#
loop_
_entity.id
_entity.type
_entity.pdbx_description
1 polymer ?
#
loop_
_entity_poly.entity_id
_entity_poly.type
_entity_poly.pdbx_seq_one_letter_code
_entity_poly.pdbx_strand_id
1 'polypeptide(L)'
;MISKIMKLLPFQLENFSSEELIRTYIVGLINFLFGIFLINLFQFYLLVLVPFPLRTYLSNTLQFSIGVIVAYLLTRKIVFNFESLYGTFKEFRNFFSVTLISLFAPLAVWYVINLFNTAVQQNQRDFLIVTILIHGSILPLKYVIYKIFVFKPSLDK
;
A
#
# COMPACT_ATOMS: atom_id res chain seq x y z
N MET A 1 18.80 -24.24 -0.35
CA MET A 1 18.35 -22.83 -0.49
C MET A 1 16.85 -22.74 -0.79
N ILE A 2 16.34 -23.51 -1.76
CA ILE A 2 14.90 -23.62 -2.08
C ILE A 2 14.07 -24.16 -0.89
N SER A 3 14.59 -25.10 -0.11
CA SER A 3 13.90 -25.61 1.10
C SER A 3 13.73 -24.56 2.22
N LYS A 4 14.63 -23.58 2.33
CA LYS A 4 14.48 -22.42 3.23
C LYS A 4 13.43 -21.44 2.73
N ILE A 5 13.28 -21.33 1.41
CA ILE A 5 12.26 -20.50 0.72
C ILE A 5 10.88 -21.17 0.79
N MET A 6 10.80 -22.50 0.69
CA MET A 6 9.55 -23.23 0.92
C MET A 6 9.06 -23.11 2.36
N LYS A 7 9.96 -23.09 3.35
CA LYS A 7 9.61 -22.79 4.75
C LYS A 7 9.20 -21.33 5.02
N LEU A 8 9.37 -20.43 4.04
CA LEU A 8 8.85 -19.06 4.07
C LEU A 8 7.41 -18.97 3.52
N LEU A 9 6.86 -20.07 2.99
CA LEU A 9 5.46 -20.12 2.55
C LEU A 9 4.52 -19.98 3.75
N PRO A 10 3.39 -19.28 3.57
CA PRO A 10 2.60 -18.81 4.70
C PRO A 10 1.99 -19.89 5.58
N PHE A 11 1.81 -21.10 5.06
CA PHE A 11 1.18 -22.22 5.73
C PHE A 11 2.09 -23.04 6.65
N GLN A 12 3.39 -22.71 6.74
CA GLN A 12 4.39 -23.51 7.50
C GLN A 12 5.00 -22.79 8.72
N LEU A 13 4.38 -21.70 9.20
CA LEU A 13 4.84 -21.01 10.42
C LEU A 13 4.01 -21.46 11.63
N GLU A 14 4.69 -21.89 12.71
CA GLU A 14 4.08 -22.49 13.90
C GLU A 14 3.14 -21.56 14.69
N ASN A 15 3.26 -20.24 14.53
CA ASN A 15 2.42 -19.22 15.21
C ASN A 15 1.47 -18.48 14.25
N PHE A 16 0.88 -19.19 13.29
CA PHE A 16 0.03 -18.60 12.28
C PHE A 16 -1.42 -18.47 12.75
N SER A 17 -1.81 -17.30 13.28
CA SER A 17 -3.23 -17.00 13.46
C SER A 17 -3.87 -16.75 12.10
N SER A 18 -4.64 -17.74 11.63
CA SER A 18 -5.41 -17.63 10.38
C SER A 18 -6.37 -16.43 10.40
N GLU A 19 -6.79 -15.98 11.60
CA GLU A 19 -7.63 -14.80 11.77
C GLU A 19 -6.89 -13.49 11.49
N GLU A 20 -5.66 -13.34 11.97
CA GLU A 20 -4.83 -12.16 11.71
C GLU A 20 -4.52 -12.01 10.22
N LEU A 21 -4.32 -13.14 9.54
CA LEU A 21 -4.16 -13.17 8.09
C LEU A 21 -5.40 -12.62 7.38
N ILE A 22 -6.59 -13.13 7.72
CA ILE A 22 -7.85 -12.70 7.11
C ILE A 22 -8.07 -11.21 7.37
N ARG A 23 -7.86 -10.75 8.61
CA ARG A 23 -7.96 -9.32 8.98
C ARG A 23 -6.98 -8.46 8.18
N THR A 24 -5.77 -8.95 7.92
CA THR A 24 -4.78 -8.26 7.08
C THR A 24 -5.26 -8.11 5.64
N TYR A 25 -5.85 -9.14 5.05
CA TYR A 25 -6.44 -9.06 3.70
C TYR A 25 -7.62 -8.09 3.64
N ILE A 26 -8.49 -8.11 4.66
CA ILE A 26 -9.62 -7.18 4.77
C ILE A 26 -9.11 -5.73 4.81
N VAL A 27 -8.14 -5.43 5.68
CA VAL A 27 -7.53 -4.10 5.77
C VAL A 27 -6.81 -3.73 4.47
N GLY A 28 -6.13 -4.68 3.83
CA GLY A 28 -5.50 -4.48 2.53
C GLY A 28 -6.49 -4.07 1.44
N LEU A 29 -7.64 -4.74 1.37
CA LEU A 29 -8.70 -4.44 0.42
C LEU A 29 -9.33 -3.06 0.70
N ILE A 30 -9.63 -2.75 1.96
CA ILE A 30 -10.17 -1.43 2.35
C ILE A 30 -9.20 -0.32 1.96
N ASN A 31 -7.91 -0.49 2.26
CA ASN A 31 -6.87 0.48 1.91
C ASN A 31 -6.72 0.64 0.40
N PHE A 32 -6.84 -0.45 -0.37
CA PHE A 32 -6.81 -0.41 -1.82
C PHE A 32 -7.98 0.40 -2.39
N LEU A 33 -9.21 0.07 -2.00
CA LEU A 33 -10.41 0.77 -2.47
C LEU A 33 -10.38 2.26 -2.08
N PHE A 34 -10.01 2.56 -0.83
CA PHE A 34 -9.85 3.91 -0.36
C PHE A 34 -8.75 4.67 -1.12
N GLY A 35 -7.64 4.01 -1.44
CA GLY A 35 -6.58 4.56 -2.26
C GLY A 35 -7.04 4.89 -3.68
N ILE A 36 -7.75 3.98 -4.35
CA ILE A 36 -8.33 4.21 -5.69
C ILE A 36 -9.32 5.39 -5.67
N PHE A 37 -10.13 5.50 -4.64
CA PHE A 37 -11.03 6.64 -4.47
C PHE A 37 -10.24 7.96 -4.36
N LEU A 38 -9.28 8.04 -3.44
CA LEU A 38 -8.49 9.26 -3.21
C LEU A 38 -7.69 9.68 -4.44
N ILE A 39 -7.00 8.75 -5.10
CA ILE A 39 -6.18 9.10 -6.27
C ILE A 39 -7.05 9.61 -7.42
N ASN A 40 -8.25 9.04 -7.62
CA ASN A 40 -9.18 9.53 -8.63
C ASN A 40 -9.72 10.92 -8.27
N LEU A 41 -10.06 11.13 -7.00
CA LEU A 41 -10.48 12.43 -6.47
C LEU A 41 -9.42 13.51 -6.71
N PHE A 42 -8.15 13.24 -6.40
CA PHE A 42 -7.06 14.18 -6.64
C PHE A 42 -6.82 14.44 -8.14
N GLN A 43 -6.74 13.38 -8.94
CA GLN A 43 -6.37 13.46 -10.36
C GLN A 43 -7.40 14.19 -11.23
N PHE A 44 -8.70 13.97 -10.99
CA PHE A 44 -9.75 14.42 -11.90
C PHE A 44 -10.66 15.51 -11.33
N TYR A 45 -10.60 15.79 -10.02
CA TYR A 45 -11.49 16.77 -9.39
C TYR A 45 -10.72 17.86 -8.65
N LEU A 46 -9.70 17.52 -7.85
CA LEU A 46 -9.02 18.53 -7.02
C LEU A 46 -7.81 19.19 -7.70
N LEU A 47 -7.02 18.43 -8.46
CA LEU A 47 -5.80 18.94 -9.10
C LEU A 47 -5.99 19.27 -10.59
N VAL A 48 -7.21 19.58 -11.01
CA VAL A 48 -7.55 19.84 -12.42
C VAL A 48 -6.79 21.00 -13.06
N LEU A 49 -6.28 21.94 -12.24
CA LEU A 49 -5.46 23.07 -12.70
C LEU A 49 -3.99 22.71 -12.87
N VAL A 50 -3.52 21.59 -12.30
CA VAL A 50 -2.13 21.16 -12.41
C VAL A 50 -1.94 20.45 -13.76
N PRO A 51 -0.94 20.81 -14.58
CA PRO A 51 -0.72 20.13 -15.85
C PRO A 51 -0.18 18.69 -15.66
N PHE A 52 -0.42 17.84 -16.65
CA PHE A 52 0.25 16.55 -16.75
C PHE A 52 1.71 16.73 -17.21
N PRO A 53 2.66 15.89 -16.75
CA PRO A 53 2.48 14.73 -15.85
C PRO A 53 2.52 15.05 -14.35
N LEU A 54 2.84 16.30 -13.97
CA LEU A 54 3.00 16.72 -12.57
C LEU A 54 1.79 16.34 -11.71
N ARG A 55 0.59 16.51 -12.25
CA ARG A 55 -0.67 16.12 -11.60
C ARG A 55 -0.64 14.68 -11.08
N THR A 56 -0.21 13.73 -11.90
CA THR A 56 -0.16 12.30 -11.53
C THR A 56 0.76 12.05 -10.34
N TYR A 57 1.93 12.68 -10.34
CA TYR A 57 2.88 12.52 -9.24
C TYR A 57 2.35 13.12 -7.93
N LEU A 58 1.69 14.28 -8.01
CA LEU A 58 1.06 14.91 -6.85
C LEU A 58 -0.13 14.08 -6.34
N SER A 59 -0.98 13.57 -7.22
CA SER A 59 -2.12 12.72 -6.87
C SER A 59 -1.67 11.45 -6.13
N ASN A 60 -0.64 10.76 -6.63
CA ASN A 60 -0.06 9.58 -5.97
C ASN A 60 0.54 9.94 -4.60
N THR A 61 1.24 11.08 -4.51
CA THR A 61 1.86 11.53 -3.26
C THR A 61 0.81 11.87 -2.21
N LEU A 62 -0.20 12.66 -2.55
CA LEU A 62 -1.29 13.04 -1.64
C LEU A 62 -2.13 11.82 -1.22
N GLN A 63 -2.46 10.94 -2.16
CA GLN A 63 -3.15 9.69 -1.85
C GLN A 63 -2.35 8.84 -0.88
N PHE A 64 -1.03 8.69 -1.08
CA PHE A 64 -0.17 7.98 -0.16
C PHE A 64 -0.13 8.62 1.23
N SER A 65 0.04 9.94 1.31
CA SER A 65 0.13 10.68 2.57
C SER A 65 -1.11 10.50 3.46
N ILE A 66 -2.31 10.49 2.86
CA ILE A 66 -3.55 10.23 3.61
C ILE A 66 -3.72 8.73 3.84
N GLY A 67 -3.49 7.92 2.81
CA GLY A 67 -3.68 6.47 2.85
C GLY A 67 -2.81 5.77 3.87
N VAL A 68 -1.56 6.21 4.09
CA VAL A 68 -0.65 5.61 5.08
C VAL A 68 -1.14 5.83 6.51
N ILE A 69 -1.79 6.97 6.80
CA ILE A 69 -2.37 7.25 8.10
C ILE A 69 -3.56 6.33 8.35
N VAL A 70 -4.49 6.25 7.39
CA VAL A 70 -5.66 5.36 7.49
C VAL A 70 -5.23 3.90 7.61
N ALA A 71 -4.28 3.47 6.78
CA ALA A 71 -3.74 2.11 6.81
C ALA A 71 -3.14 1.77 8.18
N TYR A 72 -2.40 2.70 8.79
CA TYR A 72 -1.83 2.53 10.12
C TYR A 72 -2.93 2.30 11.19
N LEU A 73 -3.94 3.17 11.21
CA LEU A 73 -5.03 3.11 12.19
C LEU A 73 -5.87 1.83 12.03
N LEU A 74 -6.21 1.46 10.79
CA LEU A 74 -6.95 0.23 10.49
C LEU A 74 -6.15 -1.02 10.86
N THR A 75 -4.84 -1.02 10.60
CA THR A 75 -3.98 -2.16 10.95
C THR A 75 -3.96 -2.34 12.47
N ARG A 76 -3.78 -1.27 13.26
CA ARG A 76 -3.82 -1.35 14.72
C ARG A 76 -5.16 -1.86 15.25
N LYS A 77 -6.26 -1.31 14.72
CA LYS A 77 -7.60 -1.60 15.26
C LYS A 77 -8.14 -2.96 14.82
N ILE A 78 -7.96 -3.33 13.56
CA ILE A 78 -8.58 -4.52 12.97
C ILE A 78 -7.62 -5.71 13.01
N VAL A 79 -6.37 -5.53 12.58
CA VAL A 79 -5.41 -6.66 12.53
C VAL A 79 -4.97 -7.06 13.93
N PHE A 80 -4.48 -6.08 14.72
CA PHE A 80 -3.94 -6.35 16.07
C PHE A 80 -4.94 -6.21 17.20
N ASN A 81 -6.16 -5.73 16.91
CA ASN A 81 -7.21 -5.53 17.91
C ASN A 81 -6.75 -4.75 19.16
N PHE A 82 -5.85 -3.77 18.99
CA PHE A 82 -5.41 -2.95 20.11
C PHE A 82 -6.56 -2.09 20.66
N GLU A 83 -6.60 -1.91 21.98
CA GLU A 83 -7.57 -1.04 22.65
C GLU A 83 -7.41 0.42 22.20
N SER A 84 -6.15 0.90 22.18
CA SER A 84 -5.82 2.24 21.69
C SER A 84 -5.64 2.26 20.17
N LEU A 85 -6.44 3.11 19.52
CA LEU A 85 -6.31 3.42 18.09
C LEU A 85 -4.95 4.05 17.75
N TYR A 86 -4.42 4.87 18.68
CA TYR A 86 -3.15 5.56 18.51
C TYR A 86 -2.00 4.75 19.12
N GLY A 87 -0.86 4.73 18.42
CA GLY A 87 0.39 4.16 18.92
C GLY A 87 1.45 5.22 19.17
N THR A 88 2.68 4.76 19.38
CA THR A 88 3.82 5.67 19.57
C THR A 88 4.28 6.26 18.24
N PHE A 89 4.89 7.45 18.28
CA PHE A 89 5.48 8.06 17.09
C PHE A 89 6.54 7.15 16.42
N LYS A 90 7.32 6.41 17.22
CA LYS A 90 8.33 5.46 16.73
C LYS A 90 7.69 4.34 15.89
N GLU A 91 6.56 3.82 16.35
CA GLU A 91 5.80 2.78 15.64
C GLU A 91 5.23 3.31 14.32
N PHE A 92 4.59 4.48 14.35
CA PHE A 92 4.07 5.12 13.14
C PHE A 92 5.18 5.38 12.11
N ARG A 93 6.33 5.92 12.55
CA ARG A 93 7.48 6.15 11.67
C ARG A 93 7.98 4.86 11.02
N ASN A 94 8.05 3.75 11.76
CA ASN A 94 8.45 2.46 11.20
C ASN A 94 7.42 1.94 10.19
N PHE A 95 6.13 2.03 10.49
CA PHE A 95 5.06 1.67 9.56
C PHE A 95 5.13 2.51 8.27
N PHE A 96 5.33 3.81 8.42
CA PHE A 96 5.51 4.75 7.31
C PHE A 96 6.69 4.34 6.42
N SER A 97 7.86 4.10 7.02
CA SER A 97 9.08 3.73 6.28
C SER A 97 8.91 2.46 5.44
N VAL A 98 8.28 1.41 5.98
CA VAL A 98 8.04 0.17 5.24
C VAL A 98 7.00 0.38 4.13
N THR A 99 6.07 1.30 4.34
CA THR A 99 4.99 1.57 3.39
C THR A 99 5.41 2.48 2.24
N LEU A 100 6.58 3.14 2.31
CA LEU A 100 7.11 3.99 1.24
C LEU A 100 7.26 3.29 -0.11
N ILE A 101 7.38 1.97 -0.15
CA ILE A 101 7.34 1.22 -1.42
C ILE A 101 6.03 1.45 -2.19
N SER A 102 4.93 1.69 -1.49
CA SER A 102 3.62 2.05 -2.08
C SER A 102 3.53 3.49 -2.56
N LEU A 103 4.57 4.30 -2.35
CA LEU A 103 4.74 5.60 -2.99
C LEU A 103 5.71 5.47 -4.16
N PHE A 104 6.90 4.93 -3.92
CA PHE A 104 7.95 4.90 -4.93
C PHE A 104 7.64 3.99 -6.12
N ALA A 105 7.05 2.81 -5.90
CA ALA A 105 6.74 1.90 -7.01
C ALA A 105 5.71 2.51 -7.99
N PRO A 106 4.57 3.06 -7.56
CA PRO A 106 3.66 3.76 -8.47
C PRO A 106 4.30 4.92 -9.22
N LEU A 107 5.08 5.76 -8.52
CA LEU A 107 5.77 6.89 -9.15
C LEU A 107 6.77 6.44 -10.22
N ALA A 108 7.52 5.37 -9.96
CA ALA A 108 8.46 4.79 -10.92
C ALA A 108 7.74 4.23 -12.16
N VAL A 109 6.64 3.50 -11.97
CA VAL A 109 5.84 2.98 -13.10
C VAL A 109 5.26 4.12 -13.92
N TRP A 110 4.68 5.14 -13.29
CA TRP A 110 4.17 6.32 -13.99
C TRP A 110 5.26 7.10 -14.71
N TYR A 111 6.45 7.20 -14.12
CA TYR A 111 7.61 7.78 -14.79
C TYR A 111 7.94 7.03 -16.07
N VAL A 112 8.03 5.70 -16.04
CA VAL A 112 8.28 4.87 -17.23
C VAL A 112 7.18 5.08 -18.28
N ILE A 113 5.90 5.03 -17.89
CA ILE A 113 4.77 5.26 -18.82
C ILE A 113 4.89 6.63 -19.49
N ASN A 114 5.22 7.67 -18.72
CA ASN A 114 5.35 9.03 -19.22
C ASN A 114 6.51 9.23 -20.20
N LEU A 115 7.54 8.37 -20.19
CA LEU A 115 8.59 8.39 -21.21
C LEU A 115 8.07 7.98 -22.60
N PHE A 116 7.00 7.16 -22.64
CA PHE A 116 6.43 6.64 -23.90
C PHE A 116 5.15 7.35 -24.30
N ASN A 117 4.23 7.58 -23.37
CA ASN A 117 2.92 8.16 -23.65
C ASN A 117 2.30 8.84 -22.43
N THR A 118 2.35 10.16 -22.41
CA THR A 118 1.74 10.99 -21.35
C THR A 118 0.23 11.15 -21.48
N ALA A 119 -0.41 10.66 -22.56
CA ALA A 119 -1.86 10.74 -22.74
C ALA A 119 -2.62 9.72 -21.88
N VAL A 120 -1.96 8.61 -21.49
CA VAL A 120 -2.56 7.52 -20.70
C VAL A 120 -3.16 8.02 -19.38
N GLN A 121 -2.49 8.98 -18.72
CA GLN A 121 -2.94 9.55 -17.45
C GLN A 121 -4.02 10.63 -17.58
N GLN A 122 -4.34 11.08 -18.80
CA GLN A 122 -5.35 12.10 -19.07
C GLN A 122 -6.75 11.49 -19.21
N ASN A 123 -6.82 10.25 -19.70
CA ASN A 123 -8.06 9.49 -19.74
C ASN A 123 -8.32 8.83 -18.37
N GLN A 124 -9.49 9.10 -17.79
CA GLN A 124 -9.84 8.57 -16.46
C GLN A 124 -9.90 7.05 -16.42
N ARG A 125 -10.41 6.40 -17.47
CA ARG A 125 -10.51 4.95 -17.54
C ARG A 125 -9.13 4.31 -17.61
N ASP A 126 -8.28 4.79 -18.52
CA ASP A 126 -6.93 4.24 -18.71
C ASP A 126 -6.07 4.46 -17.46
N PHE A 127 -6.16 5.66 -16.87
CA PHE A 127 -5.53 5.97 -15.59
C PHE A 127 -5.96 5.01 -14.48
N LEU A 128 -7.26 4.74 -14.35
CA LEU A 128 -7.78 3.83 -13.34
C LEU A 128 -7.31 2.39 -13.56
N ILE A 129 -7.33 1.90 -14.81
CA ILE A 129 -6.85 0.55 -15.14
C ILE A 129 -5.38 0.41 -14.74
N VAL A 130 -4.53 1.34 -15.16
CA VAL A 130 -3.10 1.34 -14.82
C VAL A 130 -2.90 1.40 -13.31
N THR A 131 -3.60 2.29 -12.63
CA THR A 131 -3.53 2.43 -11.17
C THR A 131 -3.94 1.14 -10.46
N ILE A 132 -5.03 0.49 -10.89
CA ILE A 132 -5.48 -0.78 -10.33
C ILE A 132 -4.40 -1.86 -10.51
N LEU A 133 -3.78 -1.95 -11.70
CA LEU A 133 -2.72 -2.92 -11.96
C LEU A 133 -1.48 -2.68 -11.09
N ILE A 134 -1.07 -1.42 -10.94
CA ILE A 134 0.06 -1.03 -10.10
C ILE A 134 -0.24 -1.38 -8.63
N HIS A 135 -1.32 -0.84 -8.06
CA HIS A 135 -1.60 -1.04 -6.63
C HIS A 135 -2.00 -2.49 -6.32
N GLY A 136 -2.68 -3.17 -7.25
CA GLY A 136 -3.04 -4.57 -7.16
C GLY A 136 -1.82 -5.50 -7.17
N SER A 137 -0.79 -5.20 -7.97
CA SER A 137 0.47 -5.97 -7.98
C SER A 137 1.35 -5.71 -6.76
N ILE A 138 1.25 -4.53 -6.14
CA ILE A 138 1.99 -4.20 -4.90
C ILE A 138 1.40 -4.91 -3.67
N LEU A 139 0.09 -5.19 -3.63
CA LEU A 139 -0.58 -5.82 -2.49
C LEU A 139 0.08 -7.16 -2.05
N PRO A 140 0.33 -8.13 -2.94
CA PRO A 140 1.05 -9.37 -2.60
C PRO A 140 2.47 -9.12 -2.07
N LEU A 141 3.19 -8.15 -2.64
CA LEU A 141 4.55 -7.80 -2.22
C LEU A 141 4.57 -7.22 -0.81
N LYS A 142 3.60 -6.35 -0.49
CA LYS A 142 3.40 -5.78 0.85
C LYS A 142 3.20 -6.86 1.91
N TYR A 143 2.40 -7.88 1.60
CA TYR A 143 2.19 -9.01 2.49
C TYR A 143 3.51 -9.72 2.83
N VAL A 144 4.34 -9.99 1.84
CA VAL A 144 5.66 -10.62 2.02
C VAL A 144 6.58 -9.73 2.86
N ILE A 145 6.63 -8.43 2.60
CA ILE A 145 7.50 -7.47 3.32
C ILE A 145 7.08 -7.31 4.78
N TYR A 146 5.80 -7.08 5.06
CA TYR A 146 5.32 -6.91 6.45
C TYR A 146 5.60 -8.16 7.29
N LYS A 147 5.44 -9.34 6.70
CA LYS A 147 5.72 -10.60 7.38
C LYS A 147 7.19 -10.78 7.75
N ILE A 148 8.10 -10.51 6.81
CA ILE A 148 9.54 -10.75 7.01
C ILE A 148 10.19 -9.67 7.90
N PHE A 149 9.79 -8.41 7.72
CA PHE A 149 10.49 -7.26 8.33
C PHE A 149 9.77 -6.62 9.51
N VAL A 150 8.44 -6.75 9.61
CA VAL A 150 7.67 -6.10 10.68
C VAL A 150 7.26 -7.08 11.77
N PHE A 151 6.83 -8.30 11.42
CA PHE A 151 6.32 -9.26 12.41
C PHE A 151 7.37 -10.25 12.95
N LYS A 152 8.51 -10.42 12.27
CA LYS A 152 9.60 -11.30 12.76
C LYS A 152 10.02 -10.99 14.22
N PRO A 153 10.28 -9.73 14.64
CA PRO A 153 10.69 -9.44 16.02
C PRO A 153 9.57 -9.54 17.06
N SER A 154 8.30 -9.59 16.63
CA SER A 154 7.15 -9.73 17.52
C SER A 154 6.67 -11.18 17.64
N LEU A 155 7.12 -12.05 16.72
CA LEU A 155 6.91 -13.50 16.72
C LEU A 155 8.04 -14.26 17.45
N ASP A 156 9.18 -13.61 17.66
CA ASP A 156 10.34 -14.13 18.41
C ASP A 156 10.25 -13.81 19.94
N LYS A 157 9.04 -13.58 20.47
CA LYS A 157 8.77 -13.43 21.91
C LYS A 157 7.81 -14.49 22.42
#